data_AF-A0A822GZ66-F1
#
_entry.id   AF-A0A822GZ66-F1
#
_cell.length_a   1.000
_cell.length_b   1.000
_cell.length_c   1.000
_cell.angle_alpha   90.00
_cell.angle_beta   90.00
_cell.angle_gamma   90.00
#
_symmetry.space_group_name_H-M   'P 1'
#
loop_
_entity.id
_entity.type
_entity.pdbx_description
1 polymer ?
#
loop_
_entity_poly.entity_id
_entity_poly.type
_entity_poly.pdbx_seq_one_letter_code
_entity_poly.pdbx_strand_id
1 'polypeptide(L)'
;KFYYINLTHNLNLSISLHIEIEPKNQNLSYLFIIRFNNVPNLNKNLIDEWKLMCPRDRKPHTSKYTYFIDNTRISHHQWAVIGVREMKECNRDNLDDNIQFSSDYSIRMYTSGCYYLDDDNNWQS
;
A
#
# COMPACT_ATOMS: atom_id res chain seq x y z
N LYS A 1 3.63 8.84 8.15
CA LYS A 1 2.83 9.72 7.26
C LYS A 1 1.67 8.90 6.69
N PHE A 2 0.50 9.51 6.43
CA PHE A 2 -0.65 8.82 5.84
C PHE A 2 -0.89 9.26 4.40
N TYR A 3 -1.31 8.31 3.57
CA TYR A 3 -1.68 8.49 2.17
C TYR A 3 -3.07 7.90 1.94
N TYR A 4 -3.86 8.55 1.09
CA TYR A 4 -5.23 8.16 0.82
C TYR A 4 -5.37 7.88 -0.66
N ILE A 5 -6.01 6.76 -0.99
CA ILE A 5 -6.43 6.46 -2.36
C ILE A 5 -7.92 6.13 -2.40
N ASN A 6 -8.62 6.72 -3.36
CA ASN A 6 -10.01 6.42 -3.63
C ASN A 6 -10.07 5.10 -4.41
N LEU A 7 -10.81 4.14 -3.86
CA LEU A 7 -11.09 2.84 -4.46
C LEU A 7 -12.50 2.78 -5.07
N THR A 8 -13.31 3.81 -4.87
CA THR A 8 -14.66 3.88 -5.40
C THR A 8 -14.61 3.94 -6.93
N HIS A 9 -15.22 2.96 -7.58
CA HIS A 9 -15.39 2.94 -9.02
C HIS A 9 -16.87 2.99 -9.35
N ASN A 10 -17.29 3.94 -10.19
CA ASN A 10 -18.70 4.22 -10.49
C ASN A 10 -19.44 3.07 -11.19
N LEU A 11 -18.73 2.04 -11.63
CA LEU A 11 -19.24 0.96 -12.49
C LEU A 11 -19.19 -0.42 -11.82
N ASN A 12 -18.97 -0.52 -10.50
CA ASN A 12 -18.77 -1.80 -9.78
C ASN A 12 -17.67 -2.70 -10.39
N LEU A 13 -16.75 -2.11 -11.15
CA LEU A 13 -15.66 -2.84 -11.77
C LEU A 13 -14.59 -3.19 -10.76
N SER A 14 -14.07 -4.40 -10.88
CA SER A 14 -13.01 -4.93 -10.05
C SER A 14 -11.69 -4.23 -10.33
N ILE A 15 -11.09 -3.67 -9.29
CA ILE A 15 -9.77 -3.03 -9.34
C ILE A 15 -8.83 -3.71 -8.35
N SER A 16 -7.54 -3.67 -8.64
CA SER A 16 -6.46 -4.02 -7.71
C SER A 16 -5.65 -2.77 -7.37
N LEU A 17 -4.95 -2.78 -6.23
CA LEU A 17 -4.13 -1.67 -5.77
C LEU A 17 -2.64 -2.01 -5.87
N HIS A 18 -1.89 -1.15 -6.53
CA HIS A 18 -0.44 -1.21 -6.60
C HIS A 18 0.18 -0.06 -5.82
N ILE A 19 1.17 -0.39 -5.01
CA ILE A 19 1.94 0.60 -4.25
C ILE A 19 3.43 0.34 -4.46
N GLU A 20 4.14 1.38 -4.85
CA GLU A 20 5.58 1.38 -5.02
C GLU A 20 6.19 2.45 -4.12
N ILE A 21 7.30 2.12 -3.46
CA ILE A 21 8.09 3.10 -2.71
C ILE A 21 9.56 2.95 -3.09
N GLU A 22 10.18 4.09 -3.32
CA GLU A 22 11.59 4.21 -3.66
C GLU A 22 12.28 5.05 -2.59
N PRO A 23 13.00 4.42 -1.66
CA PRO A 23 13.75 5.16 -0.66
C PRO A 23 15.01 5.78 -1.26
N LYS A 24 15.32 7.03 -0.88
CA LYS A 24 16.56 7.69 -1.26
C LYS A 24 17.76 7.01 -0.60
N ASN A 25 17.62 6.61 0.66
CA ASN A 25 18.60 5.75 1.34
C ASN A 25 18.22 4.26 1.20
N GLN A 26 19.04 3.57 0.42
CA GLN A 26 18.91 2.16 0.09
C GLN A 26 19.28 1.19 1.22
N ASN A 27 19.50 1.64 2.45
CA ASN A 27 19.67 0.76 3.61
C ASN A 27 18.47 0.82 4.57
N LEU A 28 17.47 1.67 4.28
CA LEU A 28 16.31 1.82 5.12
C LEU A 28 15.25 0.75 4.87
N SER A 29 14.61 0.37 5.96
CA SER A 29 13.43 -0.50 5.98
C SER A 29 12.18 0.33 6.18
N TYR A 30 11.06 -0.13 5.66
CA TYR A 30 9.77 0.57 5.80
C TYR A 30 8.68 -0.42 6.22
N LEU A 31 7.80 0.04 7.10
CA LEU A 31 6.57 -0.65 7.44
C LEU A 31 5.41 0.09 6.79
N PHE A 32 4.66 -0.65 5.98
CA PHE A 32 3.39 -0.23 5.45
C PHE A 32 2.30 -0.84 6.30
N ILE A 33 1.36 0.00 6.72
CA ILE A 33 0.11 -0.42 7.34
C ILE A 33 -1.04 0.16 6.55
N ILE A 34 -2.06 -0.63 6.34
CA ILE A 34 -3.21 -0.24 5.52
C ILE A 34 -4.46 -0.53 6.32
N ARG A 35 -5.39 0.40 6.23
CA ARG A 35 -6.74 0.20 6.70
C ARG A 35 -7.72 0.76 5.69
N PHE A 36 -8.78 0.03 5.43
CA PHE A 36 -9.83 0.42 4.52
C PHE A 36 -10.84 1.32 5.23
N ASN A 37 -11.30 2.35 4.52
CA ASN A 37 -12.29 3.32 4.96
C ASN A 37 -11.95 4.13 6.23
N ASN A 38 -10.79 3.90 6.86
CA ASN A 38 -10.38 4.50 8.12
C ASN A 38 -8.87 4.61 8.23
N VAL A 39 -8.38 5.48 9.11
CA VAL A 39 -6.94 5.63 9.38
C VAL A 39 -6.40 4.41 10.16
N PRO A 40 -5.29 3.79 9.75
CA PRO A 40 -4.68 2.69 10.47
C PRO A 40 -4.04 3.16 11.79
N ASN A 41 -4.08 2.31 12.82
CA ASN A 41 -3.49 2.60 14.13
C ASN A 41 -2.76 1.37 14.68
N LEU A 42 -1.43 1.47 14.79
CA LEU A 42 -0.57 0.40 15.32
C LEU A 42 -0.87 0.07 16.78
N ASN A 43 -0.99 1.09 17.64
CA ASN A 43 -1.15 0.92 19.09
C ASN A 43 -2.46 0.22 19.47
N LYS A 44 -3.51 0.47 18.69
CA LYS A 44 -4.83 -0.16 18.85
C LYS A 44 -4.99 -1.42 18.01
N ASN A 45 -3.95 -1.84 17.29
CA ASN A 45 -3.97 -2.93 16.32
C ASN A 45 -5.15 -2.82 15.31
N LEU A 46 -5.46 -1.60 14.88
CA LEU A 46 -6.50 -1.32 13.87
C LEU A 46 -5.84 -1.25 12.50
N ILE A 47 -5.54 -2.41 11.94
CA ILE A 47 -4.82 -2.60 10.68
C ILE A 47 -5.46 -3.76 9.95
N ASP A 48 -5.81 -3.57 8.68
CA ASP A 48 -6.36 -4.63 7.84
C ASP A 48 -5.24 -5.39 7.12
N GLU A 49 -4.24 -4.66 6.63
CA GLU A 49 -3.10 -5.22 5.90
C GLU A 49 -1.80 -4.54 6.33
N TRP A 50 -0.69 -5.26 6.26
CA TRP A 50 0.63 -4.67 6.49
C TRP A 50 1.71 -5.37 5.68
N LYS A 51 2.78 -4.63 5.41
CA LYS A 51 3.96 -5.17 4.75
C LYS A 51 5.22 -4.52 5.32
N LEU A 52 6.09 -5.36 5.86
CA LEU A 52 7.46 -4.95 6.17
C LEU A 52 8.32 -5.11 4.89
N MET A 53 9.06 -4.06 4.57
CA MET A 53 9.89 -3.95 3.38
C MET A 53 11.35 -3.78 3.81
N CYS A 54 12.13 -4.86 3.76
CA CYS A 54 13.54 -4.86 4.13
C CYS A 54 14.43 -4.58 2.92
N PRO A 55 15.62 -3.98 3.08
CA PRO A 55 16.60 -3.81 2.01
C PRO A 55 16.88 -5.08 1.19
N ARG A 56 16.91 -6.24 1.83
CA ARG A 56 17.10 -7.55 1.19
C ARG A 56 15.93 -8.01 0.30
N ASP A 57 14.73 -7.45 0.48
CA ASP A 57 13.52 -7.86 -0.24
C ASP A 57 13.35 -7.12 -1.58
N ARG A 58 14.29 -6.23 -1.93
CA ARG A 58 14.25 -5.46 -3.18
C ARG A 58 14.47 -6.37 -4.38
N LYS A 59 13.69 -6.14 -5.44
CA LYS A 59 13.87 -6.88 -6.70
C LYS A 59 15.26 -6.56 -7.29
N PRO A 60 15.97 -7.56 -7.84
CA PRO A 60 17.20 -7.32 -8.58
C PRO A 60 16.97 -6.24 -9.64
N HIS A 61 17.88 -5.27 -9.73
CA HIS A 61 17.82 -4.14 -10.68
C HIS A 61 16.74 -3.08 -10.42
N THR A 62 16.07 -3.08 -9.25
CA THR A 62 15.17 -1.98 -8.87
C THR A 62 15.47 -1.49 -7.45
N SER A 63 15.48 -0.17 -7.28
CA SER A 63 15.53 0.52 -6.00
C SER A 63 14.19 0.49 -5.26
N LYS A 64 13.15 -0.11 -5.84
CA LYS A 64 11.76 0.02 -5.39
C LYS A 64 11.30 -1.20 -4.60
N TYR A 65 10.56 -0.93 -3.53
CA TYR A 65 9.68 -1.94 -2.94
C TYR A 65 8.32 -1.87 -3.61
N THR A 66 7.73 -3.02 -3.89
CA THR A 66 6.40 -3.14 -4.49
C THR A 66 5.49 -3.92 -3.57
N TYR A 67 4.27 -3.44 -3.40
CA TYR A 67 3.20 -4.14 -2.71
C TYR A 67 1.94 -4.10 -3.56
N PHE A 68 1.23 -5.22 -3.57
CA PHE A 68 0.06 -5.45 -4.39
C PHE A 68 -1.06 -5.98 -3.50
N ILE A 69 -2.24 -5.39 -3.65
CA ILE A 69 -3.47 -5.88 -3.04
C ILE A 69 -4.41 -6.26 -4.17
N ASP A 70 -4.82 -7.52 -4.18
CA ASP A 70 -5.75 -8.04 -5.16
C ASP A 70 -7.15 -7.41 -5.01
N ASN A 71 -7.94 -7.59 -6.05
CA ASN A 71 -9.28 -7.06 -6.17
C ASN A 71 -10.27 -7.62 -5.16
N THR A 72 -10.10 -8.86 -4.72
CA THR A 72 -11.02 -9.49 -3.75
C THR A 72 -10.92 -8.81 -2.39
N ARG A 73 -9.70 -8.45 -1.98
CA ARG A 73 -9.43 -7.79 -0.69
C ARG A 73 -9.86 -6.33 -0.65
N ILE A 74 -9.87 -5.64 -1.79
CA ILE A 74 -10.27 -4.23 -1.85
C ILE A 74 -11.72 -4.05 -2.31
N SER A 75 -12.40 -5.13 -2.68
CA SER A 75 -13.82 -5.10 -3.04
C SER A 75 -14.65 -4.50 -1.90
N HIS A 76 -15.65 -3.69 -2.25
CA HIS A 76 -16.56 -3.02 -1.32
C HIS A 76 -15.93 -1.98 -0.37
N HIS A 77 -14.66 -1.63 -0.56
CA HIS A 77 -14.02 -0.52 0.14
C HIS A 77 -13.99 0.74 -0.74
N GLN A 78 -14.25 1.89 -0.13
CA GLN A 78 -14.24 3.18 -0.82
C GLN A 78 -12.87 3.84 -0.78
N TRP A 79 -12.10 3.57 0.27
CA TRP A 79 -10.79 4.17 0.48
C TRP A 79 -9.81 3.15 1.03
N ALA A 80 -8.57 3.24 0.61
CA ALA A 80 -7.45 2.67 1.36
C ALA A 80 -6.62 3.80 1.94
N VAL A 81 -6.36 3.72 3.25
CA VAL A 81 -5.49 4.65 3.96
C VAL A 81 -4.21 3.92 4.33
N ILE A 82 -3.10 4.39 3.76
CA ILE A 82 -1.78 3.78 3.89
C ILE A 82 -0.95 4.61 4.84
N GLY A 83 -0.58 4.03 5.98
CA GLY A 83 0.46 4.53 6.86
C GLY A 83 1.82 4.02 6.41
N VAL A 84 2.75 4.94 6.20
CA VAL A 84 4.17 4.64 5.98
C VAL A 84 4.97 5.06 7.20
N ARG A 85 5.85 4.16 7.62
CA ARG A 85 6.78 4.36 8.72
C ARG A 85 8.17 3.83 8.35
N GLU A 86 9.19 4.66 8.52
CA GLU A 86 10.59 4.22 8.44
C GLU A 86 10.91 3.30 9.64
N MET A 87 11.76 2.30 9.44
CA MET A 87 12.13 1.32 10.45
C MET A 87 13.66 1.29 10.60
N LYS A 88 14.14 1.38 11.85
CA LYS A 88 15.57 1.28 12.18
C LYS A 88 16.13 -0.09 11.84
N GLU A 89 15.36 -1.11 12.18
CA GLU A 89 15.65 -2.51 11.88
C GLU A 89 14.52 -3.07 11.04
N CYS A 90 14.82 -4.06 10.20
CA CYS A 90 13.78 -4.76 9.50
C CYS A 90 13.09 -5.81 10.39
N ASN A 91 12.49 -5.33 11.47
CA ASN A 91 11.73 -6.12 12.41
C ASN A 91 10.46 -5.35 12.81
N ARG A 92 9.31 -6.02 12.74
CA ARG A 92 8.03 -5.44 13.15
C ARG A 92 7.90 -5.35 14.66
N ASP A 93 8.58 -6.19 15.44
CA ASP A 93 8.41 -6.23 16.90
C ASP A 93 9.03 -5.01 17.60
N ASN A 94 9.96 -4.33 16.93
CA ASN A 94 10.64 -3.12 17.41
C ASN A 94 9.92 -1.83 16.92
N LEU A 95 8.66 -1.66 17.31
CA LEU A 95 7.93 -0.41 17.07
C LEU A 95 8.29 0.64 18.13
N ASP A 96 9.36 1.39 17.88
CA ASP A 96 9.71 2.60 18.66
C ASP A 96 8.57 3.66 18.59
N ASP A 97 8.20 4.29 19.69
CA ASP A 97 7.04 5.20 19.70
C ASP A 97 7.30 6.53 18.96
N ASN A 98 8.57 6.87 18.68
CA ASN A 98 8.92 8.15 18.08
C ASN A 98 9.94 8.02 16.93
N ILE A 99 9.47 7.64 15.74
CA ILE A 99 10.30 7.63 14.53
C ILE A 99 10.05 8.89 13.70
N GLN A 100 11.12 9.68 13.56
CA GLN A 100 11.24 10.67 12.50
C GLN A 100 11.89 10.03 11.27
N PHE A 101 11.42 10.40 10.09
CA PHE A 101 12.05 9.96 8.84
C PHE A 101 13.45 10.57 8.75
N SER A 102 14.46 9.73 8.55
CA SER A 102 15.85 10.15 8.40
C SER A 102 16.22 10.43 6.94
N SER A 103 15.41 9.94 5.99
CA SER A 103 15.64 10.11 4.56
C SER A 103 14.35 10.35 3.79
N ASP A 104 14.47 11.00 2.63
CA ASP A 104 13.38 11.16 1.68
C ASP A 104 13.05 9.82 0.98
N TYR A 105 11.84 9.75 0.45
CA TYR A 105 11.38 8.66 -0.40
C TYR A 105 10.35 9.15 -1.40
N SER A 106 10.25 8.45 -2.52
CA SER A 106 9.17 8.63 -3.50
C SER A 106 8.15 7.52 -3.31
N ILE A 107 6.85 7.85 -3.42
CA ILE A 107 5.77 6.87 -3.36
C ILE A 107 4.89 7.03 -4.61
N ARG A 108 4.50 5.90 -5.20
CA ARG A 108 3.54 5.83 -6.30
C ARG A 108 2.44 4.86 -5.91
N MET A 109 1.19 5.28 -6.05
CA MET A 109 0.02 4.43 -5.85
C MET A 109 -0.86 4.54 -7.09
N TYR A 110 -1.35 3.41 -7.57
CA TYR A 110 -2.24 3.36 -8.71
C TYR A 110 -3.13 2.12 -8.66
N THR A 111 -4.31 2.23 -9.26
CA THR A 111 -5.21 1.10 -9.43
C THR A 111 -5.04 0.51 -10.82
N SER A 112 -5.35 -0.77 -10.95
CA SER A 112 -5.40 -1.47 -12.23
C SER A 112 -6.63 -2.36 -12.27
N GLY A 113 -7.15 -2.64 -13.46
CA GLY A 113 -8.29 -3.53 -13.66
C GLY A 113 -8.35 -3.99 -15.11
N CYS A 114 -8.94 -5.16 -15.33
CA CYS A 114 -9.20 -5.69 -16.66
C CYS A 114 -10.69 -5.57 -16.91
N TYR A 115 -11.08 -4.98 -18.05
CA TYR A 115 -12.47 -4.72 -18.36
C TYR A 115 -12.80 -5.18 -19.77
N TYR A 116 -14.02 -5.66 -19.97
CA TYR A 116 -14.58 -5.97 -21.28
C TYR A 116 -16.00 -5.43 -21.40
N LEU A 117 -16.47 -5.29 -22.64
CA LEU A 117 -17.84 -4.90 -22.94
C LEU A 117 -18.64 -6.17 -23.24
N ASP A 118 -19.74 -6.39 -22.53
CA ASP A 118 -20.65 -7.52 -22.82
C ASP A 118 -21.59 -7.23 -24.00
N ASP A 119 -22.38 -8.24 -24.38
CA ASP A 119 -23.31 -8.16 -25.51
C ASP A 119 -24.43 -7.12 -25.28
N ASP A 120 -24.68 -6.73 -24.04
CA ASP A 120 -25.66 -5.71 -23.63
C ASP A 120 -25.06 -4.30 -23.55
N ASN A 121 -23.80 -4.12 -24.00
CA ASN A 121 -23.01 -2.88 -23.91
C ASN A 121 -22.74 -2.40 -22.47
N ASN A 122 -22.66 -3.32 -21.51
CA ASN A 122 -22.24 -2.99 -20.15
C ASN A 122 -20.77 -3.35 -19.92
N TRP A 123 -20.06 -2.48 -19.19
CA TRP A 123 -18.71 -2.78 -18.75
C TRP A 123 -18.72 -3.85 -17.67
N GLN A 124 -17.91 -4.88 -17.87
CA GLN A 124 -17.69 -5.98 -16.93
C GLN A 124 -16.19 -6.06 -16.57
N SER A 125 -15.89 -6.73 -15.45
CA SER A 125 -14.53 -6.96 -14.95
C SER A 125 -14.36 -8.39 -14.45
#